data_AF-V6TXI6-F1
#
_entry.id   AF-V6TXI6-F1
#
_cell.length_a   1.000
_cell.length_b   1.000
_cell.length_c   1.000
_cell.angle_alpha   90.00
_cell.angle_beta   90.00
_cell.angle_gamma   90.00
#
_symmetry.space_group_name_H-M   'P 1'
#
loop_
_entity.id
_entity.type
_entity.pdbx_description
1 polymer ?
#
loop_
_entity_poly.entity_id
_entity_poly.type
_entity_poly.pdbx_seq_one_letter_code
_entity_poly.pdbx_strand_id
1 'polypeptide(L)'
;MLDFKMDSKEDFLECLDMVVATQALPTTRSLDTMTDKNDLFLYLESLSNPTDLLAEIATFNLSARIDDSSLGDDRYPRGTSALMYLLRSKNELIASALLNWILTEEGAAGKCLLGLQDSTGVSALMLAAQKGFLTIVKLLAPYEACLQTHSEAYIKCSGTKPSSWVSGKTALMFAIEAQHFDVAVFLSTYESGMFFVLERHVRNTDRTKVVFVDYMFALDILEDVSSVLESDTNVKSLSNALDLDRWMRAAVMGDLSRLVEMSPDFLGKTNGLGQTATMIACYKDQVDSIRALLRCSPKQFRELELSKRDIFDNKALCYATIMKAVACITLLSAYDEAYCTSFPLHKPDERNIASRWNGKGVRSCLGYAQSIGLFEAYPLLSAPFHPSKRL
;
A
#
# COMPACT_ATOMS: atom_id res chain seq x y z
N MET A 1 17.81 22.19 1.19
CA MET A 1 16.38 22.53 0.99
C MET A 1 16.06 22.14 -0.44
N LEU A 2 15.77 20.86 -0.67
CA LEU A 2 15.41 20.32 -1.97
C LEU A 2 13.91 20.02 -1.90
N ASP A 3 13.13 20.74 -2.71
CA ASP A 3 11.72 20.44 -2.99
C ASP A 3 11.67 19.12 -3.78
N PHE A 4 11.58 18.00 -3.08
CA PHE A 4 11.18 16.73 -3.69
C PHE A 4 9.65 16.63 -3.58
N LYS A 5 8.95 17.23 -4.54
CA LYS A 5 7.62 16.75 -4.90
C LYS A 5 7.82 15.48 -5.72
N MET A 6 7.26 14.36 -5.24
CA MET A 6 7.14 13.14 -6.03
C MET A 6 6.12 13.39 -7.15
N ASP A 7 6.60 13.88 -8.28
CA ASP A 7 5.77 14.22 -9.43
C ASP A 7 5.58 13.01 -10.39
N SER A 8 6.18 11.85 -10.12
CA SER A 8 6.15 10.71 -11.06
C SER A 8 5.92 9.32 -10.44
N LYS A 9 5.25 8.45 -11.21
CA LYS A 9 5.02 7.01 -10.97
C LYS A 9 6.34 6.21 -10.93
N GLU A 10 7.39 6.75 -11.51
CA GLU A 10 8.70 6.10 -11.68
C GLU A 10 9.48 6.10 -10.36
N ASP A 11 9.38 7.16 -9.56
CA ASP A 11 10.06 7.28 -8.25
C ASP A 11 9.54 6.25 -7.21
N PHE A 12 8.23 5.97 -7.23
CA PHE A 12 7.60 4.98 -6.36
C PHE A 12 7.96 3.54 -6.76
N LEU A 13 8.03 3.26 -8.07
CA LEU A 13 8.37 1.93 -8.60
C LEU A 13 9.87 1.63 -8.44
N GLU A 14 10.76 2.61 -8.60
CA GLU A 14 12.19 2.46 -8.30
C GLU A 14 12.43 2.12 -6.82
N CYS A 15 11.68 2.75 -5.90
CA CYS A 15 11.74 2.41 -4.48
C CYS A 15 11.22 0.99 -4.22
N LEU A 16 10.13 0.57 -4.85
CA LEU A 16 9.61 -0.80 -4.71
C LEU A 16 10.60 -1.83 -5.29
N ASP A 17 11.17 -1.58 -6.47
CA ASP A 17 12.08 -2.51 -7.16
C ASP A 17 13.41 -2.71 -6.42
N MET A 18 13.87 -1.71 -5.63
CA MET A 18 15.01 -1.88 -4.70
C MET A 18 14.69 -2.78 -3.50
N VAL A 19 13.46 -2.72 -2.96
CA VAL A 19 13.01 -3.50 -1.79
C VAL A 19 12.88 -5.00 -2.12
N VAL A 20 12.47 -5.32 -3.34
CA VAL A 20 12.24 -6.70 -3.79
C VAL A 20 13.52 -7.46 -4.09
N ALA A 21 14.54 -6.79 -4.64
CA ALA A 21 15.79 -7.43 -5.04
C ALA A 21 16.53 -8.11 -3.87
N THR A 22 16.18 -7.77 -2.62
CA THR A 22 16.78 -8.34 -1.40
C THR A 22 15.96 -9.47 -0.75
N GLN A 23 14.76 -9.81 -1.27
CA GLN A 23 13.93 -10.91 -0.76
C GLN A 23 14.25 -12.30 -1.37
N ALA A 24 15.30 -12.40 -2.18
CA ALA A 24 15.83 -13.69 -2.62
C ALA A 24 16.68 -14.32 -1.49
N LEU A 25 16.05 -15.17 -0.67
CA LEU A 25 16.76 -16.01 0.31
C LEU A 25 17.91 -16.79 -0.38
N PRO A 26 19.16 -16.70 0.12
CA PRO A 26 20.16 -17.71 -0.16
C PRO A 26 19.94 -18.90 0.78
N THR A 27 19.69 -20.07 0.21
CA THR A 27 19.73 -21.37 0.88
C THR A 27 21.17 -21.74 1.27
N THR A 28 21.43 -21.78 2.57
CA THR A 28 22.36 -22.64 3.35
C THR A 28 23.76 -22.99 2.80
N ARG A 29 24.80 -22.58 3.56
CA ARG A 29 26.00 -23.30 4.07
C ARG A 29 27.06 -22.24 4.43
N SER A 30 27.81 -22.23 5.51
CA SER A 30 28.19 -23.18 6.56
C SER A 30 28.56 -22.34 7.80
N LEU A 31 28.15 -22.79 8.99
CA LEU A 31 28.37 -22.13 10.27
C LEU A 31 29.75 -22.53 10.80
N ASP A 32 30.71 -21.62 10.82
CA ASP A 32 31.94 -21.75 11.62
C ASP A 32 32.29 -20.39 12.25
N THR A 33 32.00 -20.29 13.55
CA THR A 33 32.79 -19.59 14.59
C THR A 33 33.46 -18.25 14.23
N MET A 34 32.72 -17.14 14.30
CA MET A 34 33.21 -15.76 14.55
C MET A 34 32.14 -14.94 15.32
N THR A 35 31.51 -15.57 16.30
CA THR A 35 30.40 -15.04 17.10
C THR A 35 30.91 -14.12 18.21
N ASP A 36 30.85 -12.80 17.98
CA ASP A 36 30.34 -11.77 18.94
C ASP A 36 30.65 -10.33 18.48
N LYS A 37 31.67 -10.11 17.65
CA LYS A 37 32.10 -8.74 17.26
C LYS A 37 31.42 -8.15 16.02
N ASN A 38 30.67 -8.95 15.26
CA ASN A 38 30.04 -8.54 14.00
C ASN A 38 28.51 -8.67 14.03
N ASP A 39 27.91 -8.81 15.21
CA ASP A 39 26.46 -8.79 15.33
C ASP A 39 25.97 -7.34 15.35
N LEU A 40 25.29 -6.95 14.26
CA LEU A 40 24.71 -5.63 14.09
C LEU A 40 23.79 -5.27 15.26
N PHE A 41 22.97 -6.19 15.76
CA PHE A 41 21.98 -5.88 16.78
C PHE A 41 22.60 -5.73 18.17
N LEU A 42 23.63 -6.52 18.50
CA LEU A 42 24.41 -6.30 19.73
C LEU A 42 25.18 -4.97 19.68
N TYR A 43 25.73 -4.62 18.51
CA TYR A 43 26.35 -3.31 18.31
C TYR A 43 25.33 -2.19 18.53
N LEU A 44 24.16 -2.26 17.89
CA LEU A 44 23.09 -1.27 18.06
C LEU A 44 22.58 -1.17 19.50
N GLU A 45 22.58 -2.28 20.26
CA GLU A 45 22.22 -2.29 21.68
C GLU A 45 23.23 -1.54 22.55
N SER A 46 24.52 -1.63 22.21
CA SER A 46 25.61 -0.98 22.95
C SER A 46 25.76 0.52 22.65
N LEU A 47 25.12 1.01 21.57
CA LEU A 47 25.27 2.39 21.12
C LEU A 47 24.64 3.39 22.09
N SER A 48 25.44 4.40 22.45
CA SER A 48 25.01 5.52 23.31
C SER A 48 24.82 6.83 22.55
N ASN A 49 25.46 7.00 21.39
CA ASN A 49 25.38 8.24 20.61
C ASN A 49 25.37 7.99 19.09
N PRO A 50 24.90 8.95 18.29
CA PRO A 50 24.84 8.83 16.83
C PRO A 50 26.20 8.86 16.12
N THR A 51 27.23 9.46 16.71
CA THR A 51 28.55 9.59 16.08
C THR A 51 29.23 8.23 15.97
N ASP A 52 29.11 7.42 17.02
CA ASP A 52 29.64 6.06 17.05
C ASP A 52 28.98 5.20 15.97
N LEU A 53 27.65 5.33 15.80
CA LEU A 53 26.91 4.67 14.71
C LEU A 53 27.53 5.01 13.36
N LEU A 54 27.61 6.30 13.01
CA LEU A 54 28.04 6.73 11.68
C LEU A 54 29.49 6.35 11.35
N ALA A 55 30.34 6.14 12.36
CA ALA A 55 31.72 5.73 12.17
C ALA A 55 31.85 4.28 11.66
N GLU A 56 30.98 3.37 12.11
CA GLU A 56 31.13 1.93 11.85
C GLU A 56 29.96 1.30 11.07
N ILE A 57 28.80 1.98 10.97
CA ILE A 57 27.58 1.39 10.39
C ILE A 57 27.75 0.89 8.95
N ALA A 58 28.61 1.55 8.16
CA ALA A 58 28.93 1.15 6.78
C ALA A 58 29.68 -0.19 6.69
N THR A 59 30.29 -0.66 7.78
CA THR A 59 31.02 -1.93 7.84
C THR A 59 30.11 -3.13 8.11
N PHE A 60 28.88 -2.89 8.60
CA PHE A 60 27.93 -3.94 8.94
C PHE A 60 27.03 -4.34 7.76
N ASN A 61 26.55 -5.57 7.81
CA ASN A 61 25.53 -6.04 6.87
C ASN A 61 24.13 -5.53 7.28
N LEU A 62 23.68 -4.42 6.68
CA LEU A 62 22.36 -3.80 6.95
C LEU A 62 21.17 -4.61 6.42
N SER A 63 21.42 -5.63 5.59
CA SER A 63 20.38 -6.59 5.19
C SER A 63 20.03 -7.59 6.30
N ALA A 64 20.82 -7.64 7.38
CA ALA A 64 20.56 -8.50 8.52
C ALA A 64 19.16 -8.25 9.13
N ARG A 65 18.54 -9.32 9.60
CA ARG A 65 17.21 -9.34 10.20
C ARG A 65 17.26 -10.23 11.44
N ILE A 66 16.49 -9.86 12.46
CA ILE A 66 16.34 -10.70 13.65
C ILE A 66 15.68 -12.03 13.25
N ASP A 67 16.34 -13.13 13.55
CA ASP A 67 15.84 -14.49 13.42
C ASP A 67 15.38 -15.06 14.77
N ASP A 68 14.65 -16.17 14.74
CA ASP A 68 14.12 -16.83 15.95
C ASP A 68 15.22 -17.37 16.89
N SER A 69 16.51 -17.20 16.56
CA SER A 69 17.65 -17.84 17.24
C SER A 69 18.66 -16.90 17.94
N SER A 70 18.70 -15.61 17.61
CA SER A 70 19.76 -14.69 18.11
C SER A 70 19.28 -13.68 19.16
N LEU A 71 18.05 -13.17 19.02
CA LEU A 71 17.44 -12.18 19.93
C LEU A 71 15.91 -12.34 20.05
N GLY A 72 15.38 -13.50 19.60
CA GLY A 72 13.96 -13.84 19.58
C GLY A 72 13.36 -14.05 20.99
N ASP A 73 13.32 -12.99 21.77
CA ASP A 73 12.43 -12.83 22.91
C ASP A 73 11.16 -12.09 22.43
N ASP A 74 10.05 -12.14 23.16
CA ASP A 74 8.75 -11.53 22.80
C ASP A 74 8.83 -10.02 22.45
N ARG A 75 9.99 -9.39 22.68
CA ARG A 75 10.30 -7.97 22.46
C ARG A 75 10.49 -7.58 20.99
N TYR A 76 11.01 -8.48 20.13
CA TYR A 76 11.33 -8.14 18.73
C TYR A 76 10.84 -9.22 17.76
N PRO A 77 9.83 -8.93 16.91
CA PRO A 77 9.35 -9.89 15.93
C PRO A 77 10.42 -10.28 14.91
N ARG A 78 10.31 -11.50 14.39
CA ARG A 78 11.15 -11.98 13.30
C ARG A 78 11.10 -11.04 12.11
N GLY A 79 12.22 -10.84 11.42
CA GLY A 79 12.27 -9.92 10.28
C GLY A 79 12.44 -8.46 10.68
N THR A 80 12.57 -8.14 11.97
CA THR A 80 12.94 -6.80 12.44
C THR A 80 14.27 -6.37 11.81
N SER A 81 14.27 -5.21 11.14
CA SER A 81 15.47 -4.57 10.58
C SER A 81 16.18 -3.71 11.62
N ALA A 82 17.41 -3.25 11.32
CA ALA A 82 18.15 -2.32 12.17
C ALA A 82 17.37 -1.04 12.50
N LEU A 83 16.68 -0.47 11.50
CA LEU A 83 15.88 0.74 11.68
C LEU A 83 14.66 0.47 12.59
N MET A 84 13.96 -0.64 12.37
CA MET A 84 12.83 -1.04 13.22
C MET A 84 13.27 -1.32 14.66
N TYR A 85 14.45 -1.94 14.83
CA TYR A 85 15.04 -2.20 16.15
C TYR A 85 15.26 -0.89 16.92
N LEU A 86 15.91 0.09 16.29
CA LEU A 86 16.16 1.41 16.91
C LEU A 86 14.86 2.16 17.28
N LEU A 87 13.83 2.04 16.44
CA LEU A 87 12.52 2.66 16.71
C LEU A 87 11.77 1.95 17.85
N ARG A 88 11.89 0.61 17.96
CA ARG A 88 11.33 -0.18 19.07
C ARG A 88 12.03 0.12 20.40
N SER A 89 13.35 0.32 20.39
CA SER A 89 14.15 0.69 21.57
C SER A 89 14.03 2.17 21.96
N LYS A 90 13.20 2.95 21.25
CA LYS A 90 12.93 4.39 21.46
C LYS A 90 14.16 5.30 21.32
N ASN A 91 15.16 4.90 20.52
CA ASN A 91 16.32 5.74 20.30
C ASN A 91 16.12 6.66 19.08
N GLU A 92 15.26 7.68 19.24
CA GLU A 92 14.89 8.61 18.15
C GLU A 92 16.12 9.26 17.51
N LEU A 93 17.09 9.68 18.34
CA LEU A 93 18.30 10.36 17.86
C LEU A 93 19.15 9.45 16.96
N ILE A 94 19.37 8.20 17.37
CA ILE A 94 20.16 7.24 16.58
C ILE A 94 19.38 6.78 15.35
N ALA A 95 18.06 6.53 15.48
CA ALA A 95 17.21 6.20 14.35
C ALA A 95 17.18 7.33 13.31
N SER A 96 17.08 8.58 13.75
CA SER A 96 17.11 9.76 12.89
C SER A 96 18.47 9.92 12.21
N ALA A 97 19.57 9.72 12.93
CA ALA A 97 20.91 9.77 12.34
C ALA A 97 21.13 8.68 11.29
N LEU A 98 20.69 7.45 11.57
CA LEU A 98 20.72 6.35 10.60
C LEU A 98 19.93 6.72 9.35
N LEU A 99 18.71 7.22 9.52
CA LEU A 99 17.84 7.58 8.39
C LEU A 99 18.38 8.74 7.57
N ASN A 100 18.90 9.78 8.22
CA ASN A 100 19.55 10.89 7.51
C ASN A 100 20.78 10.42 6.72
N TRP A 101 21.57 9.51 7.27
CA TRP A 101 22.69 8.91 6.56
C TRP A 101 22.24 8.08 5.36
N ILE A 102 21.21 7.23 5.50
CA ILE A 102 20.61 6.42 4.41
C ILE A 102 20.19 7.28 3.21
N LEU A 103 19.73 8.52 3.47
CA LEU A 103 19.28 9.45 2.44
C LEU A 103 20.43 10.20 1.74
N THR A 104 21.68 10.00 2.16
CA THR A 104 22.86 10.52 1.46
C THR A 104 23.40 9.53 0.41
N GLU A 105 24.27 10.01 -0.48
CA GLU A 105 25.00 9.14 -1.42
C GLU A 105 25.89 8.12 -0.71
N GLU A 106 26.53 8.52 0.40
CA GLU A 106 27.40 7.65 1.20
C GLU A 106 26.63 6.52 1.89
N GLY A 107 25.38 6.77 2.27
CA GLY A 107 24.50 5.80 2.90
C GLY A 107 23.62 5.00 1.94
N ALA A 108 23.90 5.03 0.63
CA ALA A 108 23.11 4.31 -0.37
C ALA A 108 22.94 2.81 -0.06
N ALA A 109 23.95 2.17 0.55
CA ALA A 109 23.88 0.78 0.98
C ALA A 109 22.77 0.53 2.03
N GLY A 110 22.44 1.53 2.84
CA GLY A 110 21.39 1.46 3.85
C GLY A 110 19.97 1.67 3.31
N LYS A 111 19.78 2.04 2.04
CA LYS A 111 18.44 2.17 1.41
C LYS A 111 17.65 0.86 1.45
N CYS A 112 18.34 -0.29 1.56
CA CYS A 112 17.71 -1.60 1.77
C CYS A 112 16.93 -1.73 3.09
N LEU A 113 17.01 -0.74 3.99
CA LEU A 113 16.24 -0.67 5.24
C LEU A 113 14.85 -0.04 5.08
N LEU A 114 14.60 0.67 3.99
CA LEU A 114 13.31 1.32 3.69
C LEU A 114 12.35 0.31 3.07
N GLY A 115 11.04 0.49 3.27
CA GLY A 115 10.01 -0.34 2.61
C GLY A 115 9.88 -1.75 3.18
N LEU A 116 10.57 -2.04 4.28
CA LEU A 116 10.55 -3.36 4.91
C LEU A 116 9.40 -3.50 5.89
N GLN A 117 9.00 -4.74 6.12
CA GLN A 117 8.09 -5.12 7.18
C GLN A 117 8.63 -6.34 7.94
N ASP A 118 8.35 -6.40 9.24
CA ASP A 118 8.63 -7.59 10.04
C ASP A 118 7.61 -8.72 9.77
N SER A 119 7.71 -9.85 10.48
CA SER A 119 6.84 -11.01 10.31
C SER A 119 5.36 -10.73 10.61
N THR A 120 5.07 -9.63 11.31
CA THR A 120 3.71 -9.16 11.60
C THR A 120 3.23 -8.10 10.61
N GLY A 121 4.06 -7.75 9.62
CA GLY A 121 3.77 -6.70 8.65
C GLY A 121 4.01 -5.30 9.22
N VAL A 122 4.69 -5.14 10.35
CA VAL A 122 4.96 -3.80 10.91
C VAL A 122 6.18 -3.19 10.21
N SER A 123 6.02 -1.97 9.68
CA SER A 123 7.10 -1.20 9.04
C SER A 123 7.79 -0.22 10.00
N ALA A 124 8.88 0.41 9.57
CA ALA A 124 9.54 1.45 10.36
C ALA A 124 8.65 2.69 10.51
N LEU A 125 7.89 3.07 9.47
CA LEU A 125 6.93 4.16 9.51
C LEU A 125 5.83 3.92 10.55
N MET A 126 5.29 2.71 10.64
CA MET A 126 4.27 2.36 11.64
C MET A 126 4.82 2.49 13.07
N LEU A 127 6.06 2.06 13.30
CA LEU A 127 6.72 2.21 14.60
C LEU A 127 6.97 3.69 14.94
N ALA A 128 7.51 4.46 13.99
CA ALA A 128 7.72 5.90 14.17
C ALA A 128 6.40 6.64 14.44
N ALA A 129 5.32 6.26 13.75
CA ALA A 129 4.00 6.82 13.93
C ALA A 129 3.40 6.50 15.30
N GLN A 130 3.52 5.24 15.74
CA GLN A 130 3.12 4.81 17.09
C GLN A 130 3.88 5.54 18.21
N LYS A 131 5.11 5.98 17.95
CA LYS A 131 5.93 6.71 18.93
C LYS A 131 5.81 8.23 18.84
N GLY A 132 5.12 8.76 17.83
CA GLY A 132 4.97 10.20 17.65
C GLY A 132 6.21 10.90 17.07
N PHE A 133 7.12 10.17 16.44
CA PHE A 133 8.37 10.73 15.90
C PHE A 133 8.12 11.43 14.55
N LEU A 134 7.45 12.58 14.57
CA LEU A 134 7.02 13.32 13.38
C LEU A 134 8.14 13.58 12.36
N THR A 135 9.36 13.89 12.82
CA THR A 135 10.52 14.11 11.95
C THR A 135 10.88 12.85 11.16
N ILE A 136 10.88 11.69 11.81
CA ILE A 136 11.16 10.40 11.16
C ILE A 136 10.01 10.00 10.24
N VAL A 137 8.76 10.22 10.67
CA VAL A 137 7.57 9.97 9.85
C VAL A 137 7.63 10.74 8.54
N LYS A 138 8.01 12.02 8.58
CA LYS A 138 8.16 12.86 7.38
C LYS A 138 9.19 12.30 6.38
N LEU A 139 10.26 11.70 6.89
CA LEU A 139 11.31 11.10 6.07
C LEU A 139 10.91 9.72 5.52
N LEU A 140 10.11 8.94 6.25
CA LEU A 140 9.72 7.58 5.87
C LEU A 140 8.44 7.53 5.02
N ALA A 141 7.51 8.47 5.19
CA ALA A 141 6.22 8.45 4.50
C ALA A 141 6.32 8.31 2.97
N PRO A 142 7.26 8.98 2.26
CA PRO A 142 7.43 8.78 0.82
C PRO A 142 7.75 7.34 0.39
N TYR A 143 8.34 6.54 1.28
CA TYR A 143 8.82 5.19 0.98
C TYR A 143 7.92 4.08 1.53
N GLU A 144 7.26 4.33 2.66
CA GLU A 144 6.57 3.31 3.45
C GLU A 144 5.09 3.59 3.67
N ALA A 145 4.58 4.75 3.24
CA ALA A 145 3.15 5.01 3.32
C ALA A 145 2.37 3.94 2.56
N CYS A 146 1.17 3.67 3.04
CA CYS A 146 0.27 2.65 2.49
C CYS A 146 0.67 1.19 2.76
N LEU A 147 1.80 0.93 3.44
CA LEU A 147 2.09 -0.41 3.96
C LEU A 147 1.10 -0.79 5.08
N GLN A 148 0.85 -2.09 5.25
CA GLN A 148 -0.15 -2.60 6.18
C GLN A 148 0.35 -3.81 6.96
N THR A 149 -0.03 -3.91 8.24
CA THR A 149 0.27 -5.11 9.02
C THR A 149 -0.39 -6.35 8.42
N HIS A 150 0.27 -7.49 8.58
CA HIS A 150 -0.34 -8.77 8.30
C HIS A 150 -1.35 -9.09 9.39
N SER A 151 -2.53 -9.54 9.00
CA SER A 151 -3.50 -10.07 9.95
C SER A 151 -2.96 -11.34 10.64
N GLU A 152 -2.81 -11.29 11.97
CA GLU A 152 -2.37 -12.44 12.79
C GLU A 152 -3.34 -13.64 12.75
N ALA A 153 -4.55 -13.49 12.20
CA ALA A 153 -5.55 -14.56 12.19
C ALA A 153 -5.49 -15.52 10.99
N TYR A 154 -4.56 -15.33 10.03
CA TYR A 154 -4.56 -16.12 8.79
C TYR A 154 -3.73 -17.41 8.79
N ILE A 155 -3.16 -17.82 9.93
CA ILE A 155 -2.50 -19.12 10.07
C ILE A 155 -3.17 -19.94 11.18
N LYS A 156 -4.42 -20.33 10.98
CA LYS A 156 -4.86 -21.65 11.47
C LYS A 156 -4.87 -22.58 10.28
N CYS A 157 -4.07 -23.66 10.36
CA CYS A 157 -4.00 -24.74 9.38
C CYS A 157 -5.33 -25.49 9.18
N SER A 158 -6.43 -25.07 9.82
CA SER A 158 -7.71 -25.78 9.89
C SER A 158 -8.69 -25.45 8.75
N GLY A 159 -8.35 -24.57 7.79
CA GLY A 159 -9.22 -24.28 6.65
C GLY A 159 -10.55 -23.57 6.97
N THR A 160 -10.82 -23.26 8.24
CA THR A 160 -11.98 -22.50 8.68
C THR A 160 -11.72 -21.01 8.47
N LYS A 161 -12.63 -20.34 7.74
CA LYS A 161 -12.63 -18.87 7.61
C LYS A 161 -12.66 -18.28 9.03
N PRO A 162 -11.83 -17.27 9.35
CA PRO A 162 -11.95 -16.59 10.63
C PRO A 162 -13.36 -15.98 10.74
N SER A 163 -13.95 -16.09 11.92
CA SER A 163 -15.30 -15.58 12.23
C SER A 163 -15.36 -14.05 12.30
N SER A 164 -14.21 -13.38 12.30
CA SER A 164 -14.06 -11.93 12.24
C SER A 164 -13.09 -11.55 11.14
N TRP A 165 -13.46 -10.55 10.35
CA TRP A 165 -12.57 -9.82 9.45
C TRP A 165 -11.38 -9.31 10.25
N VAL A 166 -10.18 -9.51 9.75
CA VAL A 166 -8.97 -9.06 10.46
C VAL A 166 -8.26 -8.08 9.55
N SER A 167 -8.43 -6.81 9.89
CA SER A 167 -7.93 -5.64 9.17
C SER A 167 -6.41 -5.53 9.37
N GLY A 168 -5.68 -5.28 8.28
CA GLY A 168 -4.34 -4.71 8.39
C GLY A 168 -4.45 -3.30 8.99
N LYS A 169 -3.41 -2.86 9.71
CA LYS A 169 -3.29 -1.49 10.21
C LYS A 169 -2.21 -0.73 9.44
N THR A 170 -2.45 0.54 9.15
CA THR A 170 -1.49 1.45 8.53
C THR A 170 -0.82 2.36 9.57
N ALA A 171 0.20 3.12 9.17
CA ALA A 171 0.88 4.03 10.08
C ALA A 171 -0.05 5.11 10.66
N LEU A 172 -1.02 5.59 9.88
CA LEU A 172 -2.05 6.53 10.34
C LEU A 172 -2.85 5.96 11.52
N MET A 173 -3.23 4.68 11.44
CA MET A 173 -3.96 4.02 12.52
C MET A 173 -3.12 3.88 13.79
N PHE A 174 -1.84 3.54 13.66
CA PHE A 174 -0.90 3.51 14.78
C PHE A 174 -0.76 4.89 15.44
N ALA A 175 -0.69 5.97 14.66
CA ALA A 175 -0.62 7.33 15.18
C ALA A 175 -1.88 7.70 15.97
N ILE A 176 -3.06 7.36 15.45
CA ILE A 176 -4.34 7.69 16.07
C ILE A 176 -4.56 6.88 17.35
N GLU A 177 -4.29 5.58 17.33
CA GLU A 177 -4.37 4.73 18.53
C GLU A 177 -3.42 5.19 19.64
N ALA A 178 -2.25 5.74 19.26
CA ALA A 178 -1.29 6.33 20.17
C ALA A 178 -1.55 7.82 20.50
N GLN A 179 -2.62 8.41 19.95
CA GLN A 179 -3.01 9.82 20.15
C GLN A 179 -1.96 10.84 19.68
N HIS A 180 -1.15 10.47 18.69
CA HIS A 180 -0.19 11.37 18.03
C HIS A 180 -0.87 12.08 16.85
N PHE A 181 -1.71 13.06 17.16
CA PHE A 181 -2.56 13.72 16.17
C PHE A 181 -1.78 14.55 15.15
N ASP A 182 -0.67 15.15 15.52
CA ASP A 182 0.23 15.86 14.61
C ASP A 182 0.81 14.94 13.53
N VAL A 183 1.21 13.73 13.92
CA VAL A 183 1.61 12.65 13.01
C VAL A 183 0.43 12.18 12.17
N ALA A 184 -0.75 11.98 12.77
CA ALA A 184 -1.94 11.52 12.06
C ALA A 184 -2.37 12.52 10.97
N VAL A 185 -2.35 13.81 11.28
CA VAL A 185 -2.65 14.91 10.34
C VAL A 185 -1.67 14.94 9.17
N PHE A 186 -0.39 14.64 9.44
CA PHE A 186 0.59 14.51 8.36
C PHE A 186 0.33 13.25 7.52
N LEU A 187 0.14 12.10 8.15
CA LEU A 187 -0.08 10.83 7.45
C LEU A 187 -1.40 10.77 6.68
N SER A 188 -2.42 11.55 7.07
CA SER A 188 -3.68 11.60 6.33
C SER A 188 -3.50 12.07 4.88
N THR A 189 -2.45 12.83 4.57
CA THR A 189 -2.17 13.24 3.19
C THR A 189 -1.68 12.09 2.31
N TYR A 190 -1.19 11.02 2.93
CA TYR A 190 -0.67 9.84 2.25
C TYR A 190 -1.65 8.67 2.28
N GLU A 191 -2.30 8.44 3.43
CA GLU A 191 -3.04 7.22 3.70
C GLU A 191 -4.57 7.40 3.72
N SER A 192 -5.07 8.63 3.52
CA SER A 192 -6.52 8.87 3.41
C SER A 192 -7.14 8.12 2.23
N GLY A 193 -8.37 7.65 2.44
CA GLY A 193 -9.14 6.94 1.43
C GLY A 193 -8.60 5.55 1.07
N MET A 194 -7.69 4.98 1.86
CA MET A 194 -7.19 3.62 1.67
C MET A 194 -8.20 2.58 2.17
N PHE A 195 -9.10 2.09 1.33
CA PHE A 195 -10.10 1.12 1.79
C PHE A 195 -9.70 -0.34 1.53
N PHE A 196 -8.88 -0.61 0.51
CA PHE A 196 -8.64 -1.98 0.04
C PHE A 196 -7.22 -2.18 -0.49
N VAL A 197 -6.54 -3.20 0.02
CA VAL A 197 -5.37 -3.78 -0.66
C VAL A 197 -5.74 -5.14 -1.20
N LEU A 198 -5.59 -5.32 -2.52
CA LEU A 198 -5.59 -6.62 -3.17
C LEU A 198 -4.28 -7.32 -2.81
N GLU A 199 -4.28 -8.05 -1.70
CA GLU A 199 -3.14 -8.90 -1.36
C GLU A 199 -3.09 -10.13 -2.27
N ARG A 200 -1.85 -10.44 -2.60
CA ARG A 200 -1.47 -11.45 -3.57
C ARG A 200 -1.73 -12.88 -3.07
N HIS A 201 -1.89 -13.79 -4.02
CA HIS A 201 -1.93 -15.23 -3.78
C HIS A 201 -0.70 -15.70 -3.00
N VAL A 202 -0.88 -16.10 -1.74
CA VAL A 202 0.10 -16.87 -1.00
C VAL A 202 0.04 -18.32 -1.50
N ARG A 203 1.22 -18.91 -1.76
CA ARG A 203 1.46 -20.21 -2.39
C ARG A 203 0.39 -21.27 -2.06
N ASN A 204 -0.04 -22.00 -3.11
CA ASN A 204 -0.83 -23.23 -3.09
C ASN A 204 -2.32 -23.18 -2.69
N THR A 205 -2.93 -22.00 -2.55
CA THR A 205 -4.40 -21.90 -2.57
C THR A 205 -4.83 -20.72 -3.44
N ASP A 206 -5.71 -20.95 -4.41
CA ASP A 206 -6.35 -19.94 -5.31
C ASP A 206 -7.27 -18.98 -4.53
N ARG A 207 -6.74 -18.32 -3.50
CA ARG A 207 -7.47 -17.32 -2.70
C ARG A 207 -6.74 -16.00 -2.85
N THR A 208 -7.29 -15.13 -3.70
CA THR A 208 -7.09 -13.68 -3.60
C THR A 208 -7.48 -13.27 -2.19
N LYS A 209 -6.53 -12.75 -1.41
CA LYS A 209 -6.82 -12.18 -0.10
C LYS A 209 -7.03 -10.70 -0.32
N VAL A 210 -8.20 -10.19 0.04
CA VAL A 210 -8.42 -8.75 0.01
C VAL A 210 -8.49 -8.28 1.44
N VAL A 211 -7.55 -7.44 1.81
CA VAL A 211 -7.48 -6.86 3.15
C VAL A 211 -8.25 -5.55 3.11
N PHE A 212 -9.28 -5.48 3.93
CA PHE A 212 -9.99 -4.24 4.21
C PHE A 212 -9.23 -3.51 5.31
N VAL A 213 -9.07 -2.20 5.14
CA VAL A 213 -8.57 -1.35 6.19
C VAL A 213 -9.73 -0.48 6.68
N ASP A 214 -10.15 -0.73 7.92
CA ASP A 214 -11.27 -0.01 8.52
C ASP A 214 -10.82 1.34 9.08
N TYR A 215 -10.92 2.37 8.25
CA TYR A 215 -10.63 3.75 8.62
C TYR A 215 -11.74 4.44 9.40
N MET A 216 -12.89 3.80 9.67
CA MET A 216 -14.02 4.49 10.30
C MET A 216 -13.62 5.16 11.63
N PHE A 217 -12.90 4.44 12.48
CA PHE A 217 -12.43 4.96 13.76
C PHE A 217 -11.40 6.11 13.62
N ALA A 218 -10.50 6.00 12.63
CA ALA A 218 -9.47 7.00 12.41
C ALA A 218 -10.07 8.36 11.98
N LEU A 219 -11.17 8.33 11.24
CA LEU A 219 -11.71 9.50 10.58
C LEU A 219 -12.63 10.32 11.47
N ASP A 220 -13.42 9.68 12.32
CA ASP A 220 -14.20 10.39 13.35
C ASP A 220 -13.26 11.22 14.24
N ILE A 221 -12.11 10.63 14.61
CA ILE A 221 -11.07 11.31 15.40
C ILE A 221 -10.41 12.45 14.60
N LEU A 222 -10.11 12.25 13.31
CA LEU A 222 -9.51 13.30 12.48
C LEU A 222 -10.47 14.45 12.19
N GLU A 223 -11.77 14.20 12.04
CA GLU A 223 -12.79 15.25 11.91
C GLU A 223 -12.89 16.08 13.20
N ASP A 224 -12.90 15.42 14.36
CA ASP A 224 -12.87 16.10 15.66
C ASP A 224 -11.60 16.95 15.82
N VAL A 225 -10.43 16.39 15.49
CA VAL A 225 -9.15 17.11 15.54
C VAL A 225 -9.10 18.28 14.55
N SER A 226 -9.67 18.12 13.35
CA SER A 226 -9.75 19.18 12.33
C SER A 226 -10.48 20.42 12.85
N SER A 227 -11.53 20.21 13.67
CA SER A 227 -12.30 21.31 14.28
C SER A 227 -11.51 22.13 15.32
N VAL A 228 -10.42 21.56 15.85
CA VAL A 228 -9.60 22.14 16.93
C VAL A 228 -8.31 22.79 16.42
N LEU A 229 -7.83 22.42 15.23
CA LEU A 229 -6.57 22.94 14.67
C LEU A 229 -6.75 24.36 14.11
N GLU A 230 -5.99 25.32 14.65
CA GLU A 230 -6.01 26.75 14.25
C GLU A 230 -5.00 27.10 13.13
N SER A 231 -4.18 26.14 12.65
CA SER A 231 -3.11 26.44 11.67
C SER A 231 -3.56 26.26 10.21
N ASP A 232 -3.63 27.37 9.46
CA ASP A 232 -4.18 27.43 8.10
C ASP A 232 -3.65 26.40 7.09
N THR A 233 -2.36 26.04 7.14
CA THR A 233 -1.76 25.14 6.13
C THR A 233 -2.09 23.67 6.37
N ASN A 234 -2.00 23.21 7.62
CA ASN A 234 -2.33 21.82 7.98
C ASN A 234 -3.84 21.57 7.87
N VAL A 235 -4.66 22.57 8.23
CA VAL A 235 -6.13 22.49 8.13
C VAL A 235 -6.57 22.28 6.69
N LYS A 236 -6.02 23.03 5.72
CA LYS A 236 -6.35 22.84 4.30
C LYS A 236 -5.95 21.47 3.79
N SER A 237 -4.74 21.02 4.14
CA SER A 237 -4.23 19.70 3.75
C SER A 237 -5.09 18.56 4.32
N LEU A 238 -5.49 18.68 5.59
CA LEU A 238 -6.37 17.75 6.26
C LEU A 238 -7.78 17.76 5.66
N SER A 239 -8.34 18.95 5.36
CA SER A 239 -9.66 19.06 4.72
C SER A 239 -9.72 18.34 3.37
N ASN A 240 -8.68 18.51 2.54
CA ASN A 240 -8.59 17.82 1.25
C ASN A 240 -8.51 16.30 1.42
N ALA A 241 -7.77 15.83 2.43
CA ALA A 241 -7.66 14.41 2.75
C ALA A 241 -8.99 13.83 3.23
N LEU A 242 -9.73 14.58 4.08
CA LEU A 242 -11.06 14.20 4.55
C LEU A 242 -12.09 14.19 3.41
N ASP A 243 -12.04 15.15 2.49
CA ASP A 243 -12.94 15.16 1.34
C ASP A 243 -12.63 14.03 0.35
N LEU A 244 -11.34 13.74 0.12
CA LEU A 244 -10.94 12.57 -0.68
C LEU A 244 -11.44 11.27 -0.04
N ASP A 245 -11.37 11.16 1.29
CA ASP A 245 -11.92 10.01 1.99
C ASP A 245 -13.44 9.91 1.80
N ARG A 246 -14.17 11.01 2.05
CA ARG A 246 -15.64 11.07 1.88
C ARG A 246 -16.06 10.65 0.47
N TRP A 247 -15.32 11.10 -0.55
CA TRP A 247 -15.52 10.71 -1.94
C TRP A 247 -15.37 9.20 -2.15
N MET A 248 -14.26 8.64 -1.70
CA MET A 248 -13.96 7.21 -1.86
C MET A 248 -14.92 6.34 -1.04
N ARG A 249 -15.29 6.77 0.17
CA ARG A 249 -16.29 6.12 1.03
C ARG A 249 -17.68 6.10 0.40
N ALA A 250 -18.09 7.17 -0.28
CA ALA A 250 -19.35 7.18 -1.01
C ALA A 250 -19.38 6.08 -2.07
N ALA A 251 -18.26 5.84 -2.77
CA ALA A 251 -18.12 4.72 -3.70
C ALA A 251 -18.18 3.35 -3.00
N VAL A 252 -17.58 3.21 -1.81
CA VAL A 252 -17.65 1.99 -0.98
C VAL A 252 -19.08 1.67 -0.57
N MET A 253 -19.78 2.67 -0.04
CA MET A 253 -21.10 2.52 0.56
C MET A 253 -22.24 2.55 -0.47
N GLY A 254 -21.95 2.92 -1.72
CA GLY A 254 -22.98 3.10 -2.74
C GLY A 254 -23.83 4.37 -2.52
N ASP A 255 -23.27 5.40 -1.89
CA ASP A 255 -23.96 6.67 -1.66
C ASP A 255 -23.98 7.49 -2.96
N LEU A 256 -25.02 7.24 -3.77
CA LEU A 256 -25.19 7.87 -5.07
C LEU A 256 -25.33 9.39 -4.96
N SER A 257 -26.04 9.88 -3.95
CA SER A 257 -26.28 11.31 -3.76
C SER A 257 -24.96 12.04 -3.54
N ARG A 258 -24.10 11.50 -2.67
CA ARG A 258 -22.78 12.06 -2.39
C ARG A 258 -21.83 11.97 -3.57
N LEU A 259 -21.85 10.86 -4.31
CA LEU A 259 -21.04 10.72 -5.53
C LEU A 259 -21.45 11.74 -6.61
N VAL A 260 -22.75 12.01 -6.77
CA VAL A 260 -23.20 13.02 -7.73
C VAL A 260 -22.81 14.42 -7.27
N GLU A 261 -22.95 14.72 -5.98
CA GLU A 261 -22.60 16.02 -5.39
C GLU A 261 -21.10 16.35 -5.60
N MET A 262 -20.21 15.41 -5.26
CA MET A 262 -18.76 15.64 -5.27
C MET A 262 -18.10 15.37 -6.64
N SER A 263 -18.82 14.77 -7.59
CA SER A 263 -18.30 14.40 -8.91
C SER A 263 -17.58 15.53 -9.65
N PRO A 264 -18.02 16.80 -9.66
CA PRO A 264 -17.36 17.84 -10.44
C PRO A 264 -15.90 18.07 -10.06
N ASP A 265 -15.55 17.91 -8.78
CA ASP A 265 -14.22 18.23 -8.25
C ASP A 265 -13.35 16.99 -8.01
N PHE A 266 -13.98 15.82 -7.84
CA PHE A 266 -13.30 14.59 -7.39
C PHE A 266 -13.20 13.48 -8.43
N LEU A 267 -13.77 13.64 -9.62
CA LEU A 267 -13.66 12.64 -10.68
C LEU A 267 -12.19 12.40 -11.08
N GLY A 268 -11.78 11.13 -11.10
CA GLY A 268 -10.41 10.71 -11.40
C GLY A 268 -9.36 10.97 -10.33
N LYS A 269 -9.76 11.49 -9.16
CA LYS A 269 -8.88 11.52 -7.98
C LYS A 269 -8.61 10.10 -7.52
N THR A 270 -7.41 9.90 -6.98
CA THR A 270 -6.95 8.60 -6.50
C THR A 270 -6.58 8.66 -5.03
N ASN A 271 -6.81 7.57 -4.30
CA ASN A 271 -6.27 7.40 -2.95
C ASN A 271 -4.76 7.09 -2.98
N GLY A 272 -4.15 6.86 -1.81
CA GLY A 272 -2.73 6.51 -1.69
C GLY A 272 -2.30 5.25 -2.47
N LEU A 273 -3.24 4.38 -2.85
CA LEU A 273 -2.99 3.19 -3.68
C LEU A 273 -3.18 3.45 -5.18
N GLY A 274 -3.47 4.69 -5.59
CA GLY A 274 -3.78 5.00 -6.99
C GLY A 274 -5.16 4.54 -7.44
N GLN A 275 -6.04 4.12 -6.52
CA GLN A 275 -7.39 3.66 -6.84
C GLN A 275 -8.34 4.83 -7.02
N THR A 276 -9.17 4.78 -8.05
CA THR A 276 -10.26 5.73 -8.25
C THR A 276 -11.56 5.26 -7.60
N ALA A 277 -12.55 6.15 -7.49
CA ALA A 277 -13.89 5.80 -7.03
C ALA A 277 -14.53 4.68 -7.89
N THR A 278 -14.28 4.64 -9.20
CA THR A 278 -14.77 3.56 -10.06
C THR A 278 -14.13 2.21 -9.72
N MET A 279 -12.82 2.18 -9.46
CA MET A 279 -12.14 0.94 -9.02
C MET A 279 -12.74 0.40 -7.72
N ILE A 280 -13.01 1.30 -6.77
CA ILE A 280 -13.67 1.00 -5.50
C ILE A 280 -15.11 0.51 -5.70
N ALA A 281 -15.90 1.16 -6.56
CA ALA A 281 -17.26 0.76 -6.85
C ALA A 281 -17.30 -0.64 -7.50
N CYS A 282 -16.38 -0.93 -8.43
CA CYS A 282 -16.22 -2.28 -8.99
C CYS A 282 -15.88 -3.32 -7.94
N TYR A 283 -15.05 -2.94 -6.96
CA TYR A 283 -14.70 -3.83 -5.86
C TYR A 283 -15.93 -4.25 -5.03
N LYS A 284 -16.84 -3.31 -4.79
CA LYS A 284 -18.08 -3.55 -4.02
C LYS A 284 -19.28 -3.99 -4.86
N ASP A 285 -19.08 -4.27 -6.16
CA ASP A 285 -20.14 -4.56 -7.13
C ASP A 285 -21.25 -3.49 -7.15
N GLN A 286 -20.86 -2.23 -6.94
CA GLN A 286 -21.75 -1.08 -6.90
C GLN A 286 -21.94 -0.50 -8.30
N VAL A 287 -22.61 -1.25 -9.18
CA VAL A 287 -22.82 -0.84 -10.58
C VAL A 287 -23.59 0.48 -10.69
N ASP A 288 -24.49 0.79 -9.75
CA ASP A 288 -25.25 2.04 -9.75
C ASP A 288 -24.40 3.27 -9.46
N SER A 289 -23.37 3.13 -8.61
CA SER A 289 -22.35 4.17 -8.41
C SER A 289 -21.63 4.49 -9.71
N ILE A 290 -21.24 3.45 -10.47
CA ILE A 290 -20.57 3.61 -11.77
C ILE A 290 -21.52 4.31 -12.76
N ARG A 291 -22.80 3.92 -12.80
CA ARG A 291 -23.81 4.56 -13.65
C ARG A 291 -24.02 6.03 -13.27
N ALA A 292 -24.06 6.36 -11.99
CA ALA A 292 -24.21 7.72 -11.50
C ALA A 292 -23.03 8.61 -11.95
N LEU A 293 -21.80 8.13 -11.73
CA LEU A 293 -20.57 8.83 -12.16
C LEU A 293 -20.53 9.04 -13.68
N LEU A 294 -20.87 8.00 -14.44
CA LEU A 294 -20.92 8.05 -15.89
C LEU A 294 -21.96 9.06 -16.40
N ARG A 295 -23.14 9.13 -15.76
CA ARG A 295 -24.20 10.10 -16.13
C ARG A 295 -23.80 11.54 -15.86
N CYS A 296 -23.05 11.80 -14.79
CA CYS A 296 -22.64 13.15 -14.42
C CYS A 296 -21.64 13.74 -15.41
N SER A 297 -20.73 12.93 -15.96
CA SER A 297 -19.65 13.43 -16.82
C SER A 297 -19.16 12.38 -17.82
N PRO A 298 -19.96 12.01 -18.85
CA PRO A 298 -19.67 10.86 -19.71
C PRO A 298 -18.37 10.99 -20.52
N LYS A 299 -18.00 12.21 -20.94
CA LYS A 299 -16.74 12.45 -21.67
C LYS A 299 -15.52 12.32 -20.74
N GLN A 300 -15.58 12.97 -19.58
CA GLN A 300 -14.47 12.99 -18.63
C GLN A 300 -14.30 11.64 -17.92
N PHE A 301 -15.40 10.91 -17.68
CA PHE A 301 -15.37 9.60 -17.01
C PHE A 301 -14.40 8.63 -17.68
N ARG A 302 -14.39 8.58 -19.01
CA ARG A 302 -13.48 7.70 -19.74
C ARG A 302 -12.01 8.09 -19.55
N GLU A 303 -11.70 9.37 -19.65
CA GLU A 303 -10.34 9.89 -19.55
C GLU A 303 -9.81 9.89 -18.11
N LEU A 304 -10.68 10.18 -17.14
CA LEU A 304 -10.29 10.42 -15.76
C LEU A 304 -10.45 9.20 -14.85
N GLU A 305 -11.37 8.26 -15.15
CA GLU A 305 -11.59 7.06 -14.34
C GLU A 305 -11.09 5.79 -15.04
N LEU A 306 -11.55 5.52 -16.27
CA LEU A 306 -11.26 4.24 -16.96
C LEU A 306 -9.81 4.11 -17.45
N SER A 307 -9.15 5.23 -17.72
CA SER A 307 -7.75 5.24 -18.15
C SER A 307 -6.77 5.02 -16.99
N LYS A 308 -7.21 5.30 -15.76
CA LYS A 308 -6.35 5.29 -14.57
C LYS A 308 -5.92 3.89 -14.20
N ARG A 309 -4.78 3.84 -13.53
CA ARG A 309 -4.15 2.62 -13.05
C ARG A 309 -3.71 2.82 -11.62
N ASP A 310 -3.97 1.83 -10.80
CA ASP A 310 -3.47 1.80 -9.42
C ASP A 310 -1.95 1.51 -9.38
N ILE A 311 -1.37 1.47 -8.18
CA ILE A 311 0.06 1.16 -8.00
C ILE A 311 0.45 -0.26 -8.48
N PHE A 312 -0.53 -1.14 -8.69
CA PHE A 312 -0.36 -2.49 -9.21
C PHE A 312 -0.64 -2.58 -10.72
N ASP A 313 -0.77 -1.43 -11.39
CA ASP A 313 -1.11 -1.27 -12.79
C ASP A 313 -2.52 -1.78 -13.20
N ASN A 314 -3.40 -2.03 -12.23
CA ASN A 314 -4.77 -2.48 -12.48
C ASN A 314 -5.68 -1.34 -12.88
N LYS A 315 -6.61 -1.63 -13.80
CA LYS A 315 -7.73 -0.77 -14.16
C LYS A 315 -9.01 -1.19 -13.43
N ALA A 316 -10.06 -0.34 -13.48
CA ALA A 316 -11.38 -0.66 -12.94
C ALA A 316 -11.95 -2.01 -13.44
N LEU A 317 -11.71 -2.37 -14.70
CA LEU A 317 -12.14 -3.65 -15.26
C LEU A 317 -11.46 -4.85 -14.57
N CYS A 318 -10.19 -4.71 -14.16
CA CYS A 318 -9.49 -5.73 -13.39
C CYS A 318 -10.21 -5.96 -12.06
N TYR A 319 -10.56 -4.89 -11.34
CA TYR A 319 -11.32 -4.97 -10.08
C TYR A 319 -12.66 -5.69 -10.28
N ALA A 320 -13.43 -5.30 -11.30
CA ALA A 320 -14.71 -5.93 -11.60
C ALA A 320 -14.57 -7.44 -11.92
N THR A 321 -13.52 -7.80 -12.65
CA THR A 321 -13.24 -9.20 -13.01
C THR A 321 -12.83 -10.02 -11.79
N ILE A 322 -11.96 -9.48 -10.93
CA ILE A 322 -11.51 -10.15 -9.70
C ILE A 322 -12.69 -10.41 -8.76
N MET A 323 -13.57 -9.43 -8.62
CA MET A 323 -14.74 -9.51 -7.75
C MET A 323 -15.91 -10.27 -8.39
N LYS A 324 -15.76 -10.75 -9.63
CA LYS A 324 -16.82 -11.42 -10.39
C LYS A 324 -18.09 -10.56 -10.52
N ALA A 325 -17.91 -9.24 -10.55
CA ALA A 325 -18.95 -8.23 -10.64
C ALA A 325 -19.45 -8.12 -12.10
N VAL A 326 -20.27 -9.07 -12.54
CA VAL A 326 -20.70 -9.20 -13.95
C VAL A 326 -21.42 -7.93 -14.45
N ALA A 327 -22.19 -7.27 -13.59
CA ALA A 327 -22.85 -6.01 -13.94
C ALA A 327 -21.84 -4.89 -14.20
N CYS A 328 -20.81 -4.76 -13.36
CA CYS A 328 -19.70 -3.83 -13.58
C CYS A 328 -18.91 -4.19 -14.84
N ILE A 329 -18.59 -5.47 -15.07
CA ILE A 329 -17.88 -5.93 -16.28
C ILE A 329 -18.68 -5.52 -17.53
N THR A 330 -19.99 -5.80 -17.54
CA THR A 330 -20.88 -5.46 -18.66
C THR A 330 -20.82 -3.97 -18.96
N LEU A 331 -20.99 -3.14 -17.94
CA LEU A 331 -20.98 -1.69 -18.09
C LEU A 331 -19.61 -1.20 -18.58
N LEU A 332 -18.53 -1.58 -17.91
CA LEU A 332 -17.19 -1.13 -18.26
C LEU A 332 -16.75 -1.58 -19.65
N SER A 333 -17.07 -2.82 -20.04
CA SER A 333 -16.72 -3.37 -21.36
C SER A 333 -17.32 -2.59 -22.53
N ALA A 334 -18.45 -1.90 -22.30
CA ALA A 334 -19.12 -1.09 -23.30
C ALA A 334 -18.48 0.29 -23.51
N TYR A 335 -17.68 0.77 -22.54
CA TYR A 335 -17.10 2.11 -22.54
C TYR A 335 -15.56 2.13 -22.63
N ASP A 336 -14.89 1.02 -22.32
CA ASP A 336 -13.45 0.88 -22.50
C ASP A 336 -13.15 0.39 -23.92
N GLU A 337 -13.02 1.28 -24.92
CA GLU A 337 -12.71 0.85 -26.31
C GLU A 337 -11.27 0.31 -26.47
N ALA A 338 -10.44 0.31 -25.42
CA ALA A 338 -9.04 -0.14 -25.46
C ALA A 338 -8.87 -1.67 -25.43
N TYR A 339 -9.85 -2.42 -25.94
CA TYR A 339 -9.78 -3.89 -26.02
C TYR A 339 -8.76 -4.42 -27.04
N CYS A 340 -8.31 -3.61 -28.02
CA CYS A 340 -7.72 -4.15 -29.25
C CYS A 340 -6.42 -3.51 -29.71
N THR A 341 -5.52 -3.16 -28.80
CA THR A 341 -4.09 -3.17 -29.15
C THR A 341 -3.42 -4.21 -28.28
N SER A 342 -2.77 -5.17 -28.93
CA SER A 342 -1.77 -6.04 -28.32
C SER A 342 -0.75 -5.14 -27.60
N PHE A 343 -0.98 -4.86 -26.33
CA PHE A 343 -0.02 -4.09 -25.57
C PHE A 343 1.16 -5.01 -25.28
N PRO A 344 2.37 -4.69 -25.74
CA PRO A 344 3.54 -5.24 -25.10
C PRO A 344 3.48 -4.74 -23.66
N LEU A 345 3.14 -5.64 -22.73
CA LEU A 345 3.62 -5.51 -21.36
C LEU A 345 5.12 -5.26 -21.50
N HIS A 346 5.61 -4.13 -20.98
CA HIS A 346 7.04 -3.93 -20.82
C HIS A 346 7.63 -5.24 -20.31
N LYS A 347 8.74 -5.68 -20.91
CA LYS A 347 9.47 -6.86 -20.44
C LYS A 347 9.45 -6.81 -18.91
N PRO A 348 9.07 -7.91 -18.24
CA PRO A 348 9.03 -7.92 -16.79
C PRO A 348 10.40 -7.45 -16.32
N ASP A 349 10.46 -6.32 -15.62
CA ASP A 349 11.51 -6.27 -14.63
C ASP A 349 11.10 -7.33 -13.61
N GLU A 350 11.87 -8.40 -13.58
CA GLU A 350 11.65 -9.59 -12.74
C GLU A 350 11.61 -9.23 -11.23
N ARG A 351 11.83 -7.95 -10.92
CA ARG A 351 12.05 -7.33 -9.63
C ARG A 351 10.83 -6.60 -9.07
N ASN A 352 9.70 -6.49 -9.79
CA ASN A 352 8.53 -5.82 -9.22
C ASN A 352 7.56 -6.82 -8.57
N ILE A 353 7.40 -6.81 -7.23
CA ILE A 353 6.47 -7.71 -6.52
C ILE A 353 5.00 -7.36 -6.85
N ALA A 354 4.71 -6.13 -7.27
CA ALA A 354 3.39 -5.70 -7.72
C ALA A 354 3.03 -6.22 -9.12
N SER A 355 4.00 -6.42 -10.02
CA SER A 355 3.80 -7.00 -11.36
C SER A 355 3.50 -8.50 -11.35
N ARG A 356 3.47 -9.08 -10.15
CA ARG A 356 3.56 -10.50 -9.92
C ARG A 356 2.13 -11.11 -9.85
N TRP A 357 1.19 -10.55 -10.62
CA TRP A 357 -0.02 -11.20 -11.16
C TRP A 357 0.27 -12.57 -11.82
N ASN A 358 1.54 -12.92 -12.02
CA ASN A 358 2.01 -14.19 -12.58
C ASN A 358 2.05 -15.35 -11.56
N GLY A 359 1.03 -15.49 -10.72
CA GLY A 359 0.66 -16.79 -10.16
C GLY A 359 -0.04 -17.60 -11.25
N LYS A 360 0.76 -18.23 -12.13
CA LYS A 360 0.37 -18.95 -13.37
C LYS A 360 -0.17 -18.08 -14.52
N GLY A 361 0.69 -17.35 -15.23
CA GLY A 361 0.54 -17.13 -16.67
C GLY A 361 -0.78 -16.59 -17.24
N VAL A 362 -1.61 -15.93 -16.43
CA VAL A 362 -2.87 -15.37 -16.91
C VAL A 362 -2.62 -13.94 -17.39
N ARG A 363 -2.72 -13.74 -18.71
CA ARG A 363 -2.22 -12.54 -19.41
C ARG A 363 -3.28 -11.44 -19.64
N SER A 364 -4.54 -11.62 -19.24
CA SER A 364 -5.62 -10.63 -19.43
C SER A 364 -6.81 -10.86 -18.50
N CYS A 365 -7.72 -9.88 -18.36
CA CYS A 365 -9.00 -10.05 -17.63
C CYS A 365 -9.78 -11.25 -18.17
N LEU A 366 -9.80 -11.45 -19.50
CA LEU A 366 -10.40 -12.62 -20.13
C LEU A 366 -9.72 -13.93 -19.67
N GLY A 367 -8.39 -13.96 -19.68
CA GLY A 367 -7.65 -15.14 -19.21
C GLY A 367 -7.94 -15.46 -17.74
N TYR A 368 -8.15 -14.43 -16.90
CA TYR A 368 -8.45 -14.61 -15.48
C TYR A 368 -9.88 -15.08 -15.27
N ALA A 369 -10.84 -14.50 -15.99
CA ALA A 369 -12.20 -15.01 -16.04
C ALA A 369 -12.21 -16.49 -16.46
N GLN A 370 -11.39 -16.87 -17.45
CA GLN A 370 -11.24 -18.25 -17.90
C GLN A 370 -10.67 -19.19 -16.84
N SER A 371 -9.62 -18.76 -16.12
CA SER A 371 -8.99 -19.61 -15.10
C SER A 371 -9.90 -19.87 -13.90
N ILE A 372 -10.79 -18.94 -13.57
CA ILE A 372 -11.74 -19.07 -12.45
C ILE A 372 -13.11 -19.59 -12.87
N GLY A 373 -13.34 -19.87 -14.16
CA GLY A 373 -14.62 -20.37 -14.69
C GLY A 373 -15.76 -19.34 -14.70
N LEU A 374 -15.48 -18.06 -14.86
CA LEU A 374 -16.49 -16.99 -14.93
C LEU A 374 -17.10 -16.89 -16.35
N PHE A 375 -17.85 -17.90 -16.75
CA PHE A 375 -18.38 -18.05 -18.12
C PHE A 375 -19.21 -16.86 -18.59
N GLU A 376 -19.95 -16.20 -17.69
CA GLU A 376 -20.79 -15.04 -18.00
C GLU A 376 -19.98 -13.83 -18.49
N ALA A 377 -18.73 -13.69 -18.04
CA ALA A 377 -17.86 -12.59 -18.44
C ALA A 377 -17.16 -12.83 -19.78
N TYR A 378 -17.13 -14.06 -20.29
CA TYR A 378 -16.40 -14.38 -21.52
C TYR A 378 -16.89 -13.59 -22.74
N PRO A 379 -18.19 -13.58 -23.08
CA PRO A 379 -18.65 -12.81 -24.24
C PRO A 379 -18.35 -11.31 -24.07
N LEU A 380 -18.46 -10.78 -22.85
CA LEU A 380 -18.22 -9.38 -22.51
C LEU A 380 -16.75 -8.98 -22.63
N LEU A 381 -15.83 -9.88 -22.31
CA LEU A 381 -14.38 -9.64 -22.32
C LEU A 381 -13.70 -10.07 -23.64
N SER A 382 -14.43 -10.75 -24.53
CA SER A 382 -13.88 -11.37 -25.75
C SER A 382 -13.99 -10.53 -27.03
N ALA A 383 -14.85 -9.50 -27.06
CA ALA A 383 -15.07 -8.70 -28.26
C ALA A 383 -15.34 -7.21 -27.93
N PRO A 384 -14.88 -6.26 -28.77
CA PRO A 384 -15.21 -4.85 -28.60
C PRO A 384 -16.72 -4.66 -28.82
N PHE A 385 -17.42 -4.19 -27.78
CA PHE A 385 -18.82 -3.82 -27.87
C PHE A 385 -18.93 -2.47 -28.59
N HIS A 386 -19.60 -2.43 -29.75
CA HIS A 386 -19.98 -1.15 -30.36
C HIS A 386 -21.20 -0.57 -29.61
N PRO A 387 -21.11 0.66 -29.06
CA PRO A 387 -22.16 1.25 -28.21
C PRO A 387 -23.47 1.56 -28.95
N SER A 388 -23.56 1.31 -30.26
CA SER A 388 -24.74 1.61 -31.08
C SER A 388 -25.86 0.56 -31.01
N LYS A 389 -25.72 -0.51 -30.22
CA LYS A 389 -26.77 -1.52 -30.04
C LYS A 389 -27.01 -1.78 -28.54
N ARG A 390 -28.05 -1.13 -27.99
CA ARG A 390 -28.60 -1.25 -26.60
C ARG A 390 -28.17 -0.15 -25.60
N LEU A 391 -28.50 1.10 -25.92
CA LEU A 391 -28.96 2.04 -24.88
C LEU A 391 -30.47 2.21 -25.03
#